data_AF-A0AAN9A279-F1
#
_entry.id   AF-A0AAN9A279-F1
#
_cell.length_a   1.000
_cell.length_b   1.000
_cell.length_c   1.000
_cell.angle_alpha   90.00
_cell.angle_beta   90.00
_cell.angle_gamma   90.00
#
_symmetry.space_group_name_H-M   'P 1'
#
loop_
_entity.id
_entity.type
_entity.pdbx_description
1 polymer ?
#
loop_
_entity_poly.entity_id
_entity_poly.type
_entity_poly.pdbx_seq_one_letter_code
_entity_poly.pdbx_strand_id
1 'polypeptide(L)'
;MATAMEDPADMQLKNIESVREMAKKTMNCLIYLTDDSEKLDCLMTLEEVLQDCAIAEHQLQESKRGAVEANQEFLEKFNEALETDSTLSPVDHYTQMYESVLQDRMNFKPDDEICGSDNEVRFVRHQLEALHGQTHASNTEEIITYERNSLIDPITKVRMTDPVRNRLCGHVYEKSSALEMMKQNRRKKTF
;
A
#
# COMPACT_ATOMS: atom_id res chain seq x y z
N MET A 1 -9.04 -24.53 25.33
CA MET A 1 -8.89 -23.15 24.81
C MET A 1 -8.83 -23.26 23.30
N ALA A 2 -9.92 -22.93 22.61
CA ALA A 2 -9.89 -22.83 21.15
C ALA A 2 -9.18 -21.52 20.81
N THR A 3 -8.01 -21.62 20.20
CA THR A 3 -7.36 -20.49 19.53
C THR A 3 -8.37 -19.98 18.50
N ALA A 4 -8.79 -18.72 18.63
CA ALA A 4 -9.59 -18.08 17.59
C ALA A 4 -8.79 -18.19 16.28
N MET A 5 -9.29 -18.97 15.33
CA MET A 5 -8.70 -19.04 13.99
C MET A 5 -8.78 -17.63 13.42
N GLU A 6 -7.63 -17.05 13.04
CA GLU A 6 -7.61 -15.76 12.34
C GLU A 6 -8.46 -15.85 11.07
N ASP A 7 -9.19 -14.78 10.77
CA ASP A 7 -9.98 -14.69 9.54
C ASP A 7 -9.06 -14.91 8.33
N PRO A 8 -9.37 -15.89 7.45
CA PRO A 8 -8.61 -16.14 6.23
C PRO A 8 -8.35 -14.88 5.40
N ALA A 9 -9.30 -13.94 5.37
CA ALA A 9 -9.16 -12.69 4.64
C ALA A 9 -8.13 -11.75 5.28
N ASP A 10 -8.05 -11.71 6.61
CA ASP A 10 -7.05 -10.90 7.32
C ASP A 10 -5.64 -11.50 7.18
N MET A 11 -5.53 -12.82 7.14
CA MET A 11 -4.28 -13.50 6.84
C MET A 11 -3.80 -13.21 5.41
N GLN A 12 -4.71 -13.17 4.42
CA GLN A 12 -4.37 -12.78 3.06
C GLN A 12 -3.88 -11.33 2.97
N LEU A 13 -4.55 -10.40 3.66
CA LEU A 13 -4.12 -8.99 3.69
C LEU A 13 -2.72 -8.83 4.28
N LYS A 14 -2.44 -9.49 5.42
CA LYS A 14 -1.10 -9.49 6.04
C LYS A 14 -0.02 -10.03 5.10
N ASN A 15 -0.34 -11.05 4.31
CA ASN A 15 0.59 -11.60 3.33
C ASN A 15 0.90 -10.58 2.21
N ILE A 16 -0.13 -9.90 1.68
CA ILE A 16 0.03 -8.85 0.68
C ILE A 16 0.91 -7.71 1.24
N GLU A 17 0.61 -7.24 2.45
CA GLU A 17 1.41 -6.21 3.14
C GLU A 17 2.87 -6.64 3.30
N SER A 18 3.11 -7.90 3.69
CA SER A 18 4.47 -8.44 3.82
C SER A 18 5.21 -8.46 2.47
N VAL A 19 4.53 -8.77 1.37
CA VAL A 19 5.12 -8.76 0.02
C VAL A 19 5.44 -7.33 -0.41
N ARG A 20 4.54 -6.37 -0.21
CA ARG A 20 4.78 -4.95 -0.49
C ARG A 20 5.96 -4.40 0.31
N GLU A 21 6.07 -4.75 1.59
CA GLU A 21 7.22 -4.35 2.41
C GLU A 21 8.54 -4.96 1.92
N MET A 22 8.52 -6.19 1.40
CA MET A 22 9.68 -6.78 0.75
C MET A 22 10.03 -6.02 -0.53
N ALA A 23 9.05 -5.72 -1.38
CA ALA A 23 9.25 -4.95 -2.60
C ALA A 23 9.87 -3.57 -2.33
N LYS A 24 9.42 -2.86 -1.29
CA LYS A 24 10.03 -1.59 -0.83
C LYS A 24 11.49 -1.73 -0.44
N LYS A 25 11.83 -2.79 0.30
CA LYS A 25 13.22 -3.06 0.68
C LYS A 25 14.07 -3.34 -0.56
N THR A 26 13.55 -4.13 -1.49
CA THR A 26 14.22 -4.41 -2.77
C THR A 26 14.43 -3.13 -3.56
N MET A 27 13.40 -2.26 -3.69
CA MET A 27 13.51 -0.95 -4.34
C MET A 27 14.63 -0.09 -3.73
N ASN A 28 14.75 -0.05 -2.40
CA ASN A 28 15.81 0.67 -1.72
C ASN A 28 17.21 0.09 -1.99
N CYS A 29 17.31 -1.21 -2.29
CA CYS A 29 18.57 -1.85 -2.63
C CYS A 29 19.01 -1.58 -4.09
N LEU A 30 18.08 -1.23 -4.99
CA LEU A 30 18.39 -0.96 -6.40
C LEU A 30 19.37 0.21 -6.60
N ILE A 31 19.52 1.10 -5.62
CA ILE A 31 20.50 2.19 -5.66
C ILE A 31 21.95 1.69 -5.70
N TYR A 32 22.18 0.45 -5.25
CA TYR A 32 23.51 -0.16 -5.21
C TYR A 32 23.82 -0.99 -6.46
N LEU A 33 22.83 -1.25 -7.31
CA LEU A 33 23.05 -1.90 -8.60
C LEU A 33 23.68 -0.89 -9.56
N THR A 34 24.87 -1.25 -10.07
CA THR A 34 25.62 -0.43 -11.04
C THR A 34 25.33 -0.82 -12.48
N ASP A 35 24.77 -2.00 -12.70
CA ASP A 35 24.36 -2.46 -14.03
C ASP A 35 22.90 -2.05 -14.29
N ASP A 36 22.70 -1.20 -15.28
CA ASP A 36 21.38 -0.72 -15.69
C ASP A 36 20.52 -1.86 -16.27
N SER A 37 21.12 -2.91 -16.85
CA SER A 37 20.39 -4.08 -17.34
C SER A 37 19.81 -4.90 -16.17
N GLU A 38 20.63 -5.23 -15.17
CA GLU A 38 20.17 -5.96 -13.98
C GLU A 38 19.12 -5.16 -13.19
N LYS A 39 19.32 -3.83 -13.13
CA LYS A 39 18.38 -2.91 -12.49
C LYS A 39 17.05 -2.85 -13.24
N LEU A 40 17.07 -2.90 -14.57
CA LEU A 40 15.87 -2.93 -15.40
C LEU A 40 15.08 -4.22 -15.16
N ASP A 41 15.74 -5.37 -15.19
CA ASP A 41 15.11 -6.67 -14.93
C ASP A 41 14.47 -6.72 -13.53
N CYS A 42 15.17 -6.19 -12.53
CA CYS A 42 14.62 -6.09 -11.18
C CYS A 42 13.39 -5.19 -11.10
N LEU A 43 13.40 -4.05 -11.80
CA LEU A 43 12.26 -3.13 -11.82
C LEU A 43 11.05 -3.71 -12.55
N MET A 44 11.26 -4.42 -13.66
CA MET A 44 10.18 -5.13 -14.36
C MET A 44 9.55 -6.18 -13.44
N THR A 45 10.38 -6.96 -12.75
CA THR A 45 9.90 -7.98 -11.78
C THR A 45 9.15 -7.33 -10.62
N LEU A 46 9.64 -6.19 -10.10
CA LEU A 46 8.96 -5.44 -9.05
C LEU A 46 7.63 -4.86 -9.52
N GLU A 47 7.55 -4.41 -10.76
CA GLU A 47 6.30 -3.90 -11.33
C GLU A 47 5.24 -5.00 -11.35
N GLU A 48 5.58 -6.18 -11.88
CA GLU A 48 4.68 -7.33 -11.94
C GLU A 48 4.17 -7.74 -10.55
N VAL A 49 5.08 -7.89 -9.58
CA VAL A 49 4.71 -8.26 -8.19
C VAL A 49 3.82 -7.20 -7.54
N LEU A 50 4.08 -5.92 -7.75
CA LEU A 50 3.27 -4.84 -7.18
C LEU A 50 1.90 -4.72 -7.84
N GLN A 51 1.81 -4.96 -9.16
CA GLN A 51 0.53 -5.05 -9.87
C GLN A 51 -0.31 -6.20 -9.30
N ASP A 52 0.28 -7.39 -9.14
CA ASP A 52 -0.39 -8.53 -8.51
C ASP A 52 -0.88 -8.21 -7.09
N CYS A 53 -0.07 -7.50 -6.31
CA CYS A 53 -0.46 -7.06 -4.96
C CYS A 53 -1.65 -6.10 -5.00
N ALA A 54 -1.62 -5.08 -5.86
CA ALA A 54 -2.70 -4.10 -6.00
C ALA A 54 -4.02 -4.76 -6.42
N ILE A 55 -3.94 -5.71 -7.36
CA ILE A 55 -5.09 -6.49 -7.83
C ILE A 55 -5.65 -7.37 -6.71
N ALA A 56 -4.79 -8.13 -6.04
CA ALA A 56 -5.21 -9.03 -4.97
C ALA A 56 -5.84 -8.27 -3.80
N GLU A 57 -5.29 -7.11 -3.47
CA GLU A 57 -5.81 -6.23 -2.42
C GLU A 57 -7.21 -5.69 -2.78
N HIS A 58 -7.37 -5.18 -3.99
CA HIS A 58 -8.67 -4.70 -4.48
C HIS A 58 -9.71 -5.83 -4.46
N GLN A 59 -9.37 -7.02 -4.95
CA GLN A 59 -10.26 -8.18 -4.93
C GLN A 59 -10.67 -8.59 -3.51
N LEU A 60 -9.74 -8.51 -2.56
CA LEU A 60 -10.01 -8.83 -1.16
C LEU A 60 -10.96 -7.80 -0.54
N GLN A 61 -10.75 -6.52 -0.82
CA GLN A 61 -11.64 -5.44 -0.35
C GLN A 61 -13.05 -5.58 -0.95
N GLU A 62 -13.16 -5.80 -2.25
CA GLU A 62 -14.44 -6.02 -2.93
C GLU A 62 -15.18 -7.25 -2.40
N SER A 63 -14.47 -8.34 -2.17
CA SER A 63 -15.08 -9.53 -1.57
C SER A 63 -15.57 -9.30 -0.15
N LYS A 64 -14.80 -8.56 0.67
CA LYS A 64 -15.23 -8.18 2.03
C LYS A 64 -16.48 -7.30 1.97
N ARG A 65 -16.50 -6.31 1.07
CA ARG A 65 -17.63 -5.41 0.85
C ARG A 65 -18.89 -6.17 0.41
N GLY A 66 -18.79 -7.01 -0.62
CA GLY A 66 -19.90 -7.82 -1.10
C GLY A 66 -20.45 -8.78 -0.06
N ALA A 67 -19.60 -9.37 0.79
CA ALA A 67 -20.06 -10.21 1.90
C ALA A 67 -20.82 -9.41 2.96
N VAL A 68 -20.39 -8.18 3.27
CA VAL A 68 -21.11 -7.30 4.21
C VAL A 68 -22.46 -6.87 3.62
N GLU A 69 -22.49 -6.45 2.37
CA GLU A 69 -23.72 -6.06 1.66
C GLU A 69 -24.71 -7.22 1.59
N ALA A 70 -24.25 -8.43 1.24
CA ALA A 70 -25.08 -9.64 1.21
C ALA A 70 -25.65 -10.00 2.59
N ASN A 71 -24.83 -9.89 3.65
CA ASN A 71 -25.29 -10.11 5.02
C ASN A 71 -26.33 -9.08 5.46
N GLN A 72 -26.14 -7.82 5.07
CA GLN A 72 -27.08 -6.75 5.40
C GLN A 72 -28.42 -6.94 4.68
N GLU A 73 -28.39 -7.22 3.37
CA GLU A 73 -29.60 -7.48 2.58
C GLU A 73 -30.35 -8.72 3.09
N PHE A 74 -29.62 -9.77 3.48
CA PHE A 74 -30.20 -10.95 4.11
C PHE A 74 -30.91 -10.60 5.42
N LEU A 75 -30.28 -9.81 6.29
CA LEU A 75 -30.89 -9.41 7.56
C LEU A 75 -32.16 -8.57 7.35
N GLU A 76 -32.15 -7.65 6.38
CA GLU A 76 -33.32 -6.85 6.03
C GLU A 76 -34.48 -7.73 5.57
N LYS A 77 -34.25 -8.62 4.60
CA LYS A 77 -35.25 -9.56 4.09
C LYS A 77 -35.74 -10.57 5.13
N PHE A 78 -34.84 -11.04 6.00
CA PHE A 78 -35.20 -11.95 7.08
C PHE A 78 -36.12 -11.27 8.09
N ASN A 79 -35.86 -10.00 8.43
CA ASN A 79 -36.74 -9.22 9.30
C ASN A 79 -38.11 -8.96 8.63
N GLU A 80 -38.14 -8.62 7.34
CA GLU A 80 -39.39 -8.45 6.58
C GLU A 80 -40.23 -9.75 6.52
N ALA A 81 -39.57 -10.91 6.36
CA ALA A 81 -40.22 -12.23 6.36
C ALA A 81 -40.62 -12.72 7.76
N LEU A 82 -40.09 -12.13 8.83
CA LEU A 82 -40.63 -12.32 10.19
C LEU A 82 -41.88 -11.47 10.41
N GLU A 83 -41.97 -10.32 9.76
CA GLU A 83 -43.12 -9.41 9.84
C GLU A 83 -44.28 -9.82 8.91
N THR A 84 -43.98 -10.56 7.84
CA THR A 84 -44.96 -11.07 6.88
C THR A 84 -44.87 -12.59 6.80
N ASP A 85 -45.98 -13.32 6.93
CA ASP A 85 -46.07 -14.80 6.89
C ASP A 85 -45.70 -15.34 5.48
N SER A 86 -44.43 -15.20 5.12
CA SER A 86 -43.87 -15.38 3.79
C SER A 86 -43.27 -16.77 3.63
N THR A 87 -43.51 -17.40 2.48
CA THR A 87 -43.16 -18.79 2.18
C THR A 87 -41.78 -18.99 1.56
N LEU A 88 -41.02 -17.92 1.33
CA LEU A 88 -39.66 -17.99 0.77
C LEU A 88 -38.66 -18.38 1.86
N SER A 89 -37.98 -19.51 1.68
CA SER A 89 -36.89 -19.97 2.54
C SER A 89 -35.72 -18.96 2.49
N PRO A 90 -35.42 -18.24 3.58
CA PRO A 90 -34.37 -17.22 3.59
C PRO A 90 -32.99 -17.79 3.21
N VAL A 91 -32.77 -19.08 3.47
CA VAL A 91 -31.50 -19.80 3.23
C VAL A 91 -31.19 -19.96 1.73
N ASP A 92 -32.20 -20.22 0.91
CA ASP A 92 -32.00 -20.42 -0.54
C ASP A 92 -31.58 -19.11 -1.21
N HIS A 93 -32.13 -17.99 -0.74
CA HIS A 93 -31.77 -16.66 -1.22
C HIS A 93 -30.33 -16.26 -0.87
N TYR A 94 -29.90 -16.54 0.36
CA TYR A 94 -28.52 -16.32 0.80
C TYR A 94 -27.52 -17.12 -0.05
N THR A 95 -27.84 -18.39 -0.33
CA THR A 95 -26.98 -19.27 -1.13
C THR A 95 -26.76 -18.71 -2.53
N GLN A 96 -27.83 -18.24 -3.18
CA GLN A 96 -27.77 -17.70 -4.53
C GLN A 96 -26.94 -16.39 -4.62
N MET A 97 -27.05 -15.51 -3.62
CA MET A 97 -26.23 -14.30 -3.55
C MET A 97 -24.76 -14.59 -3.27
N TYR A 98 -24.48 -15.53 -2.37
CA TYR A 98 -23.10 -15.93 -2.09
C TYR A 98 -22.43 -16.51 -3.33
N GLU A 99 -23.16 -17.31 -4.11
CA GLU A 99 -22.68 -17.87 -5.38
C GLU A 99 -22.40 -16.80 -6.44
N SER A 100 -23.21 -15.73 -6.54
CA SER A 100 -22.94 -14.64 -7.49
C SER A 100 -21.68 -13.86 -7.13
N VAL A 101 -21.44 -13.60 -5.84
CA VAL A 101 -20.20 -12.97 -5.36
C VAL A 101 -18.96 -13.82 -5.67
N LEU A 102 -19.09 -15.16 -5.56
CA LEU A 102 -18.02 -16.08 -5.94
C LEU A 102 -17.75 -16.10 -7.45
N GLN A 103 -18.78 -15.96 -8.28
CA GLN A 103 -18.63 -15.88 -9.74
C GLN A 103 -17.95 -14.58 -10.18
N ASP A 104 -18.27 -13.44 -9.57
CA ASP A 104 -17.63 -12.17 -9.88
C ASP A 104 -16.13 -12.19 -9.54
N ARG A 105 -15.73 -12.91 -8.48
CA ARG A 105 -14.31 -13.16 -8.16
C ARG A 105 -13.56 -13.91 -9.26
N MET A 106 -14.22 -14.80 -10.01
CA MET A 106 -13.56 -15.63 -11.03
C MET A 106 -13.41 -14.92 -12.39
N ASN A 107 -14.12 -13.82 -12.63
CA ASN A 107 -14.14 -13.11 -13.92
C ASN A 107 -13.30 -11.81 -13.95
N PHE A 108 -12.49 -11.57 -12.92
CA PHE A 108 -11.72 -10.34 -12.80
C PHE A 108 -10.52 -10.32 -13.76
N LYS A 109 -10.39 -9.26 -14.55
CA LYS A 109 -9.17 -8.94 -15.31
C LYS A 109 -8.39 -7.85 -14.57
N PRO A 110 -7.04 -7.86 -14.61
CA PRO A 110 -6.23 -6.73 -14.19
C PRO A 110 -6.76 -5.47 -14.87
N ASP A 111 -7.33 -4.55 -14.12
CA ASP A 111 -7.71 -3.24 -14.65
C ASP A 111 -6.48 -2.33 -14.56
N ASP A 112 -6.10 -1.73 -15.69
CA ASP A 112 -5.05 -0.72 -15.74
C ASP A 112 -5.37 0.46 -14.81
N GLU A 113 -6.65 0.71 -14.53
CA GLU A 113 -7.09 1.75 -13.58
C GLU A 113 -6.66 1.44 -12.14
N ILE A 114 -6.78 0.19 -11.69
CA ILE A 114 -6.41 -0.22 -10.32
C ILE A 114 -4.90 -0.09 -10.14
N CYS A 115 -4.13 -0.67 -11.07
CA CYS A 115 -2.68 -0.55 -11.07
C CYS A 115 -2.21 0.91 -11.26
N GLY A 116 -2.95 1.70 -12.04
CA GLY A 116 -2.68 3.12 -12.28
C GLY A 116 -2.91 4.00 -11.06
N SER A 117 -3.80 3.60 -10.14
CA SER A 117 -4.05 4.30 -8.88
C SER A 117 -3.05 3.94 -7.77
N ASP A 118 -2.34 2.81 -7.90
CA ASP A 118 -1.41 2.32 -6.89
C ASP A 118 -0.09 3.12 -6.90
N ASN A 119 0.23 3.74 -5.77
CA ASN A 119 1.41 4.60 -5.65
C ASN A 119 2.74 3.87 -5.87
N GLU A 120 2.83 2.60 -5.45
CA GLU A 120 4.06 1.81 -5.54
C GLU A 120 4.27 1.33 -6.98
N VAL A 121 3.20 0.90 -7.65
CA VAL A 121 3.22 0.56 -9.09
C VAL A 121 3.58 1.79 -9.92
N ARG A 122 2.95 2.95 -9.68
CA ARG A 122 3.28 4.22 -10.36
C ARG A 122 4.75 4.59 -10.17
N PHE A 123 5.29 4.43 -8.98
CA PHE A 123 6.69 4.72 -8.70
C PHE A 123 7.63 3.83 -9.53
N VAL A 124 7.38 2.52 -9.57
CA VAL A 124 8.21 1.60 -10.36
C VAL A 124 8.09 1.89 -11.86
N ARG A 125 6.88 2.18 -12.36
CA ARG A 125 6.67 2.59 -13.76
C ARG A 125 7.47 3.84 -14.13
N HIS A 126 7.45 4.86 -13.28
CA HIS A 126 8.27 6.06 -13.50
C HIS A 126 9.77 5.75 -13.52
N GLN A 127 10.24 4.83 -12.68
CA GLN A 127 11.64 4.41 -12.67
C GLN A 127 12.02 3.63 -13.95
N LEU A 128 11.14 2.76 -14.43
CA LEU A 128 11.28 2.07 -15.71
C LEU A 128 11.30 3.06 -16.88
N GLU A 129 10.39 4.04 -16.88
CA GLU A 129 10.36 5.12 -17.87
C GLU A 129 11.61 5.98 -17.81
N ALA A 130 12.19 6.26 -16.64
CA ALA A 130 13.43 7.02 -16.53
C ALA A 130 14.64 6.24 -17.07
N LEU A 131 14.66 4.92 -16.91
CA LEU A 131 15.70 4.03 -17.46
C LEU A 131 15.54 3.82 -18.97
N HIS A 132 14.32 3.64 -19.47
CA HIS A 132 14.00 3.56 -20.90
C HIS A 132 14.10 4.94 -21.61
N GLY A 133 13.82 6.01 -20.87
CA GLY A 133 13.57 7.38 -21.32
C GLY A 133 14.81 8.24 -21.51
N GLN A 134 16.02 7.67 -21.41
CA GLN A 134 17.20 8.31 -22.03
C GLN A 134 17.05 8.47 -23.57
N THR A 135 15.94 8.04 -24.17
CA THR A 135 15.67 8.22 -25.60
C THR A 135 14.45 9.08 -25.95
N HIS A 136 13.48 9.38 -25.06
CA HIS A 136 12.35 10.24 -25.45
C HIS A 136 11.79 11.08 -24.29
N ALA A 137 12.20 12.35 -24.27
CA ALA A 137 11.47 13.40 -23.59
C ALA A 137 10.09 13.59 -24.26
N SER A 138 9.02 13.23 -23.56
CA SER A 138 7.66 13.65 -23.92
C SER A 138 6.85 14.01 -22.69
N ASN A 139 6.84 15.32 -22.42
CA ASN A 139 5.82 16.13 -21.74
C ASN A 139 4.66 15.41 -21.04
N THR A 140 4.81 15.15 -19.75
CA THR A 140 3.75 15.44 -18.76
C THR A 140 4.45 15.69 -17.41
N GLU A 141 4.80 16.94 -17.14
CA GLU A 141 5.49 17.34 -15.90
C GLU A 141 4.51 17.32 -14.71
N GLU A 142 4.23 16.13 -14.17
CA GLU A 142 3.85 16.01 -12.77
C GLU A 142 5.18 15.92 -11.97
N ILE A 143 5.71 17.08 -11.57
CA ILE A 143 6.97 17.15 -10.81
C ILE A 143 6.70 16.59 -9.40
N ILE A 144 6.86 15.28 -9.24
CA ILE A 144 7.04 14.65 -7.94
C ILE A 144 8.41 15.11 -7.45
N THR A 145 8.43 16.19 -6.66
CA THR A 145 9.64 16.65 -5.98
C THR A 145 9.99 15.63 -4.90
N TYR A 146 10.96 14.78 -5.20
CA TYR A 146 11.52 13.85 -4.23
C TYR A 146 12.12 14.62 -3.05
N GLU A 147 11.54 14.49 -1.86
CA GLU A 147 12.30 14.68 -0.63
C GLU A 147 13.32 13.54 -0.56
N ARG A 148 14.54 13.79 -1.04
CA ARG A 148 15.69 12.94 -0.72
C ARG A 148 15.87 13.00 0.79
N ASN A 149 15.32 12.02 1.50
CA ASN A 149 15.57 11.80 2.92
C ASN A 149 17.04 11.40 3.07
N SER A 150 17.90 12.42 3.15
CA SER A 150 19.33 12.28 3.39
C SER A 150 19.54 11.45 4.65
N LEU A 151 20.31 10.36 4.54
CA LEU A 151 20.80 9.60 5.70
C LEU A 151 21.84 10.38 6.50
N ILE A 152 22.27 11.55 6.00
CA ILE A 152 23.19 12.45 6.66
C ILE A 152 22.40 13.46 7.49
N ASP A 153 22.71 13.54 8.78
CA ASP A 153 22.15 14.52 9.71
C ASP A 153 22.48 15.94 9.20
N PRO A 154 21.48 16.80 8.99
CA PRO A 154 21.71 18.18 8.52
C PRO A 154 22.60 19.01 9.46
N ILE A 155 22.65 18.66 10.75
CA ILE A 155 23.38 19.40 11.79
C ILE A 155 24.84 18.91 11.87
N THR A 156 25.06 17.62 12.10
CA THR A 156 26.42 17.06 12.30
C THR A 156 27.14 16.74 11.00
N LYS A 157 26.44 16.66 9.87
CA LYS A 157 26.97 16.20 8.56
C LYS A 157 27.51 14.76 8.60
N VAL A 158 27.12 13.98 9.60
CA VAL A 158 27.46 12.55 9.75
C VAL A 158 26.22 11.70 9.46
N ARG A 159 26.44 10.44 9.09
CA ARG A 159 25.35 9.48 8.90
C ARG A 159 24.56 9.26 10.20
N MET A 160 23.25 9.41 10.14
CA MET A 160 22.34 9.21 11.27
C MET A 160 22.27 7.74 11.66
N THR A 161 22.22 7.50 12.97
CA THR A 161 21.99 6.18 13.59
C THR A 161 20.65 6.11 14.30
N ASP A 162 20.16 7.22 14.86
CA ASP A 162 18.85 7.32 15.54
C ASP A 162 18.06 8.53 14.98
N PRO A 163 17.45 8.40 13.78
CA PRO A 163 16.77 9.51 13.12
C PRO A 163 15.43 9.86 13.80
N VAL A 164 15.22 11.14 14.06
CA VAL A 164 13.97 11.70 14.60
C VAL A 164 13.40 12.77 13.69
N ARG A 165 12.07 12.76 13.49
CA ARG A 165 11.35 13.70 12.64
C ARG A 165 10.74 14.84 13.46
N ASN A 166 10.97 16.09 13.05
CA ASN A 166 10.24 17.24 13.58
C ASN A 166 8.78 17.20 13.09
N ARG A 167 7.83 17.17 14.03
CA ARG A 167 6.40 17.10 13.72
C ARG A 167 5.86 18.32 12.97
N LEU A 168 6.49 19.49 13.08
CA LEU A 168 5.99 20.74 12.49
C LEU A 168 6.48 20.95 11.05
N CYS A 169 7.75 20.65 10.77
CA CYS A 169 8.37 20.94 9.47
C CYS A 169 8.85 19.71 8.70
N GLY A 170 8.61 18.49 9.21
CA GLY A 170 8.91 17.25 8.50
C GLY A 170 10.40 16.87 8.41
N HIS A 171 11.33 17.78 8.74
CA HIS A 171 12.77 17.51 8.71
C HIS A 171 13.20 16.39 9.67
N VAL A 172 14.19 15.61 9.24
CA VAL A 172 14.77 14.49 10.00
C VAL A 172 16.17 14.86 10.49
N TYR A 173 16.48 14.51 11.74
CA TYR A 173 17.75 14.81 12.40
C TYR A 173 18.25 13.60 13.20
N GLU A 174 19.55 13.57 13.52
CA GLU A 174 20.05 12.68 14.56
C GLU A 174 19.50 13.11 15.93
N LYS A 175 18.93 12.18 16.70
CA LYS A 175 18.26 12.47 17.98
C LYS A 175 19.16 13.19 18.98
N SER A 176 20.40 12.71 19.12
CA SER A 176 21.36 13.30 20.06
C SER A 176 21.68 14.75 19.71
N SER A 177 21.91 15.02 18.43
CA SER A 177 22.15 16.34 17.84
C SER A 177 20.98 17.30 18.01
N ALA A 178 19.75 16.85 17.70
CA ALA A 178 18.54 17.65 17.88
C ALA A 178 18.31 18.04 19.34
N LEU A 179 18.50 17.09 20.27
CA LEU A 179 18.37 17.35 21.71
C LEU A 179 19.45 18.32 22.22
N GLU A 180 20.67 18.23 21.72
CA GLU A 180 21.74 19.16 22.08
C GLU A 180 21.45 20.58 21.58
N MET A 181 20.99 20.73 20.34
CA MET A 181 20.58 22.01 19.77
C MET A 181 19.45 22.67 20.59
N MET A 182 18.45 21.89 21.02
CA MET A 182 17.38 22.36 21.91
C MET A 182 17.91 22.81 23.28
N LYS A 183 18.92 22.12 23.83
CA LYS A 183 19.55 22.48 25.11
C LYS A 183 20.38 23.76 25.00
N GLN A 184 21.08 23.96 23.89
CA GLN A 184 21.89 25.17 23.65
C GLN A 184 21.03 26.43 23.47
N ASN A 185 19.88 26.31 22.79
CA ASN A 185 18.94 27.43 22.64
C ASN A 185 18.27 27.87 23.95
N ARG A 186 18.15 26.99 24.95
CA ARG A 186 17.67 27.38 26.30
C ARG A 186 18.66 28.28 27.06
N ARG A 187 19.93 28.32 26.65
CA ARG A 187 20.97 29.17 27.27
C ARG A 187 21.08 30.56 26.63
N LYS A 188 20.44 30.78 25.48
CA LYS A 188 20.35 32.09 24.83
C LYS A 188 19.00 32.76 25.13
N LYS A 189 18.72 33.01 26.42
CA LYS A 189 17.81 34.10 26.80
C LYS A 189 18.67 35.33 27.04
N THR A 190 18.98 36.05 25.98
CA THR A 190 19.46 37.44 26.05
C THR A 190 18.27 38.35 25.81
N PHE A 191 18.15 39.33 26.71
CA PHE A 191 17.14 40.38 26.81
C PHE A 191 16.91 41.15 25.50
#